data_AF-A0A2E7SFD6-F1
#
_entry.id   AF-A0A2E7SFD6-F1
#
_cell.length_a   1.000
_cell.length_b   1.000
_cell.length_c   1.000
_cell.angle_alpha   90.00
_cell.angle_beta   90.00
_cell.angle_gamma   90.00
#
_symmetry.space_group_name_H-M   'P 1'
#
loop_
_entity.id
_entity.type
_entity.pdbx_description
1 polymer ?
#
loop_
_entity_poly.entity_id
_entity_poly.type
_entity_poly.pdbx_seq_one_letter_code
_entity_poly.pdbx_strand_id
1 'polypeptide(L)'
;GLEEDAKPEILRLANGAVATSGDLYQFLEVDGTRYSHIVDPRSGSALTEQRLVHVLALDAMSADSLSTAISVLGAKGGLRLVATDKNFGTRVAFREALGQVRVIESPVFRAWSRVKN
;
A
#
# COMPACT_ATOMS: atom_id res chain seq x y z
N GLY A 1 5.63 -8.90 0.20
CA GLY A 1 4.28 -8.47 -0.24
C GLY A 1 3.37 -8.26 0.94
N LEU A 2 3.15 -9.32 1.71
CA LEU A 2 2.69 -9.28 3.11
C LEU A 2 3.48 -10.29 3.97
N GLU A 3 4.70 -10.58 3.53
CA GLU A 3 5.63 -11.54 4.12
C GLU A 3 6.95 -10.80 4.31
N GLU A 4 7.59 -11.05 5.45
CA GLU A 4 8.79 -10.34 5.89
C GLU A 4 10.05 -10.85 5.20
N ASP A 5 10.09 -12.14 4.87
CA ASP A 5 11.17 -12.84 4.17
C ASP A 5 11.02 -12.82 2.64
N ALA A 6 10.00 -12.13 2.13
CA ALA A 6 9.82 -11.96 0.69
C ALA A 6 11.04 -11.27 0.08
N LYS A 7 11.55 -11.82 -1.04
CA LYS A 7 12.65 -11.21 -1.80
C LYS A 7 12.33 -9.73 -2.08
N PRO A 8 13.22 -8.79 -1.71
CA PRO A 8 12.94 -7.37 -1.87
C PRO A 8 12.87 -7.01 -3.35
N GLU A 9 11.91 -6.15 -3.67
CA GLU A 9 11.82 -5.50 -4.97
C GLU A 9 12.53 -4.15 -4.90
N ILE A 10 13.43 -3.88 -5.84
CA ILE A 10 14.26 -2.67 -5.82
C ILE A 10 13.82 -1.72 -6.94
N LEU A 11 13.33 -0.55 -6.54
CA LEU A 11 12.96 0.55 -7.44
C LEU A 11 14.08 1.58 -7.53
N ARG A 12 14.37 2.07 -8.74
CA ARG A 12 15.26 3.20 -8.95
C ARG A 12 14.46 4.49 -8.84
N LEU A 13 14.80 5.35 -7.87
CA LEU A 13 14.18 6.65 -7.68
C LEU A 13 15.10 7.77 -8.16
N ALA A 14 14.53 8.69 -8.91
CA ALA A 14 15.16 9.95 -9.31
C ALA A 14 14.05 11.01 -9.42
N ASN A 15 14.23 12.18 -8.79
CA ASN A 15 13.26 13.28 -8.79
C ASN A 15 11.83 12.84 -8.40
N GLY A 16 11.72 11.99 -7.39
CA GLY A 16 10.44 11.49 -6.88
C GLY A 16 10.60 10.88 -5.50
N ALA A 17 9.49 10.49 -4.90
CA ALA A 17 9.41 9.89 -3.58
C ALA A 17 8.63 8.58 -3.62
N VAL A 18 8.91 7.72 -2.64
CA VAL A 18 8.10 6.54 -2.33
C VAL A 18 7.75 6.56 -0.85
N ALA A 19 6.51 6.25 -0.52
CA ALA A 19 6.08 6.00 0.85
C ALA A 19 5.37 4.66 0.94
N THR A 20 5.42 4.06 2.13
CA THR A 20 4.82 2.76 2.40
C THR A 20 3.96 2.85 3.65
N SER A 21 2.71 2.43 3.54
CA SER A 21 1.77 2.30 4.66
C SER A 21 1.23 0.89 4.70
N GLY A 22 1.04 0.35 5.89
CA GLY A 22 0.52 -0.99 6.05
C GLY A 22 0.67 -1.47 7.48
N ASP A 23 0.02 -2.58 7.79
CA ASP A 23 -0.07 -3.10 9.14
C ASP A 23 0.88 -4.29 9.37
N LEU A 24 1.84 -4.54 8.47
CA LEU A 24 2.75 -5.68 8.57
C LEU A 24 3.49 -5.70 9.91
N TYR A 25 4.03 -4.54 10.32
CA TYR A 25 4.84 -4.39 11.54
C TYR A 25 4.08 -3.81 12.74
N GLN A 26 3.09 -2.95 12.51
CA GLN A 26 2.36 -2.26 13.58
C GLN A 26 0.88 -2.64 13.55
N PHE A 27 0.52 -3.53 14.48
CA PHE A 27 -0.82 -4.02 14.72
C PHE A 27 -0.95 -4.52 16.17
N LEU A 28 -2.18 -4.70 16.63
CA LEU A 28 -2.51 -5.41 17.87
C LEU A 28 -3.48 -6.56 17.56
N GLU A 29 -3.51 -7.59 18.39
CA GLU A 29 -4.47 -8.67 18.30
C GLU A 29 -5.36 -8.68 19.54
N VAL A 30 -6.68 -8.68 19.32
CA VAL A 30 -7.70 -8.73 20.38
C VAL A 30 -8.73 -9.77 19.96
N ASP A 31 -8.95 -10.75 20.83
CA ASP A 31 -9.91 -11.84 20.62
C ASP A 31 -9.73 -12.56 19.26
N GLY A 32 -8.48 -12.80 18.87
CA GLY A 32 -8.11 -13.45 17.60
C GLY A 32 -8.31 -12.57 16.36
N THR A 33 -8.68 -11.29 16.52
CA THR A 33 -8.80 -10.33 15.43
C THR A 33 -7.60 -9.39 15.43
N ARG A 34 -6.95 -9.26 14.28
CA ARG A 34 -5.86 -8.30 14.04
C ARG A 34 -6.43 -6.92 13.76
N TYR A 35 -5.84 -5.90 14.38
CA TYR A 35 -6.16 -4.48 14.20
C TYR A 35 -4.90 -3.70 13.85
N SER A 36 -4.94 -3.01 12.70
CA SER A 36 -3.89 -2.09 12.26
C SER A 36 -3.76 -0.86 13.16
N HIS A 37 -2.61 -0.20 13.14
CA HIS A 37 -2.48 1.18 13.66
C HIS A 37 -3.20 2.23 12.79
N ILE A 38 -3.61 1.87 11.56
CA ILE A 38 -4.35 2.74 10.65
C ILE A 38 -5.85 2.63 10.97
N VAL A 39 -6.49 3.78 11.17
CA VAL A 39 -7.91 3.90 11.51
C VAL A 39 -8.72 4.32 10.28
N ASP A 40 -9.86 3.68 10.06
CA ASP A 40 -10.85 4.16 9.11
C ASP A 40 -11.66 5.31 9.77
N PRO A 41 -11.53 6.55 9.29
CA PRO A 41 -12.22 7.69 9.88
C PRO A 41 -13.75 7.61 9.75
N ARG A 42 -14.29 6.78 8.85
CA ARG A 42 -15.74 6.62 8.66
C ARG A 42 -16.36 5.81 9.79
N SER A 43 -15.62 4.85 10.36
CA SER A 43 -16.09 3.98 11.43
C SER A 43 -15.44 4.29 12.78
N GLY A 44 -14.34 5.04 12.80
CA GLY A 44 -13.51 5.26 13.99
C GLY A 44 -12.77 4.00 14.45
N SER A 45 -12.77 2.93 13.65
CA SER A 45 -12.16 1.64 13.99
C SER A 45 -10.88 1.39 13.21
N ALA A 46 -9.94 0.69 13.83
CA ALA A 46 -8.73 0.20 13.17
C ALA A 46 -9.08 -0.75 12.01
N LEU A 47 -8.29 -0.72 10.94
CA LEU A 47 -8.44 -1.64 9.83
C LEU A 47 -8.12 -3.07 10.27
N THR A 48 -8.98 -4.03 9.92
CA THR A 48 -8.80 -5.45 10.25
C THR A 48 -8.31 -6.29 9.07
N GLU A 49 -8.51 -5.84 7.83
CA GLU A 49 -8.00 -6.53 6.65
C GLU A 49 -6.57 -6.07 6.35
N GLN A 50 -5.64 -7.02 6.44
CA GLN A 50 -4.20 -6.81 6.26
C GLN A 50 -3.86 -6.28 4.86
N ARG A 51 -3.03 -5.24 4.80
CA ARG A 51 -2.59 -4.63 3.53
C ARG A 51 -1.24 -3.92 3.67
N LEU A 52 -0.52 -3.85 2.55
CA LEU A 52 0.72 -3.09 2.39
C LEU A 52 0.63 -2.31 1.09
N VAL A 53 0.72 -0.99 1.22
CA VAL A 53 0.53 -0.02 0.15
C VAL A 53 1.83 0.72 -0.05
N HIS A 54 2.30 0.75 -1.29
CA HIS A 54 3.39 1.62 -1.71
C HIS A 54 2.84 2.66 -2.69
N VAL A 55 3.25 3.91 -2.51
CA VAL A 55 2.88 5.00 -3.43
C VAL A 55 4.14 5.70 -3.92
N LEU A 56 4.22 5.88 -5.23
CA LEU A 56 5.18 6.73 -5.93
C LEU A 56 4.51 8.08 -6.22
N ALA A 57 5.24 9.16 -5.96
CA ALA A 57 4.81 10.53 -6.26
C ALA A 57 6.03 11.42 -6.56
N LEU A 58 5.79 12.67 -6.97
CA LEU A 58 6.85 13.66 -7.17
C LEU A 58 7.47 14.16 -5.85
N ASP A 59 6.69 14.15 -4.76
CA ASP A 59 7.11 14.61 -3.44
C ASP A 59 6.68 13.64 -2.33
N ALA A 60 7.38 13.70 -1.20
CA ALA A 60 7.19 12.77 -0.09
C ALA A 60 5.85 12.97 0.64
N MET A 61 5.33 14.20 0.70
CA MET A 61 4.07 14.51 1.39
C MET A 61 2.89 13.87 0.65
N SER A 62 2.88 13.99 -0.68
CA SER A 62 1.89 13.32 -1.53
C SER A 62 2.01 11.80 -1.43
N ALA A 63 3.22 11.24 -1.49
CA ALA A 63 3.41 9.79 -1.37
C ALA A 63 2.86 9.25 -0.04
N ASP A 64 3.21 9.89 1.08
CA ASP A 64 2.87 9.46 2.45
C ASP A 64 1.37 9.58 2.76
N SER A 65 0.79 10.74 2.43
CA SER A 65 -0.64 10.95 2.62
C SER A 65 -1.49 9.99 1.79
N LEU A 66 -1.10 9.75 0.53
CA LEU A 66 -1.79 8.82 -0.36
C LEU A 66 -1.61 7.37 0.07
N SER A 67 -0.44 6.93 0.57
CA SER A 67 -0.27 5.54 1.00
C SER A 67 -1.19 5.21 2.18
N THR A 68 -1.39 6.16 3.10
CA THR A 68 -2.36 6.03 4.20
C THR A 68 -3.81 6.07 3.70
N ALA A 69 -4.16 7.02 2.84
CA ALA A 69 -5.51 7.13 2.28
C ALA A 69 -5.91 5.86 1.48
N ILE A 70 -4.99 5.33 0.68
CA ILE A 70 -5.19 4.09 -0.09
C ILE A 70 -5.30 2.89 0.84
N SER A 71 -4.57 2.89 1.97
CA SER A 71 -4.75 1.86 3.00
C SER A 71 -6.20 1.86 3.49
N VAL A 72 -6.83 3.01 3.72
CA VAL A 72 -8.27 3.08 4.11
C VAL A 72 -9.20 2.68 2.96
N LEU A 73 -8.93 3.15 1.73
CA LEU A 73 -9.79 2.90 0.56
C LEU A 73 -9.74 1.44 0.05
N GLY A 74 -8.68 0.72 0.40
CA GLY A 74 -8.39 -0.62 -0.10
C GLY A 74 -7.96 -0.61 -1.57
N ALA A 75 -7.64 -1.80 -2.07
CA ALA A 75 -6.92 -1.96 -3.33
C ALA A 75 -7.64 -1.34 -4.54
N LYS A 76 -8.93 -1.67 -4.74
CA LYS A 76 -9.72 -1.11 -5.86
C LYS A 76 -9.94 0.40 -5.74
N GLY A 77 -10.15 0.89 -4.51
CA GLY A 77 -10.34 2.32 -4.24
C GLY A 77 -9.08 3.12 -4.51
N GLY A 78 -7.92 2.61 -4.08
CA GLY A 78 -6.64 3.25 -4.31
C GLY A 78 -6.22 3.31 -5.77
N LEU A 79 -6.46 2.25 -6.54
CA LEU A 79 -6.22 2.30 -7.99
C LEU A 79 -7.06 3.37 -8.68
N ARG A 80 -8.33 3.54 -8.29
CA ARG A 80 -9.17 4.62 -8.81
C ARG A 80 -8.68 5.99 -8.39
N LEU A 81 -8.22 6.15 -7.14
CA LEU A 81 -7.74 7.42 -6.61
C LEU A 81 -6.57 7.98 -7.44
N VAL A 82 -5.63 7.12 -7.86
CA VAL A 82 -4.46 7.54 -8.64
C VAL A 82 -4.67 7.45 -10.16
N ALA A 83 -5.81 6.97 -10.65
CA ALA A 83 -5.99 6.63 -12.06
C ALA A 83 -5.91 7.83 -13.02
N THR A 84 -6.28 9.03 -12.55
CA THR A 84 -6.43 10.22 -13.39
C THR A 84 -5.16 11.08 -13.46
N ASP A 85 -4.18 10.84 -12.58
CA ASP A 85 -2.95 11.62 -12.52
C ASP A 85 -1.73 10.70 -12.71
N LYS A 86 -0.96 10.97 -13.78
CA LYS A 86 0.22 10.18 -14.15
C LYS A 86 1.40 10.39 -13.20
N ASN A 87 1.33 11.37 -12.31
CA ASN A 87 2.33 11.61 -11.29
C ASN A 87 2.24 10.62 -10.13
N PHE A 88 1.14 9.87 -10.01
CA PHE A 88 0.94 8.91 -8.93
C PHE A 88 0.95 7.47 -9.43
N GLY A 89 1.75 6.64 -8.77
CA GLY A 89 1.73 5.20 -8.94
C GLY A 89 1.44 4.53 -7.60
N THR A 90 0.61 3.50 -7.58
CA THR A 90 0.41 2.66 -6.39
C THR A 90 0.59 1.18 -6.67
N ARG A 91 1.08 0.47 -5.65
CA ARG A 91 1.12 -0.99 -5.52
C ARG A 91 0.49 -1.37 -4.20
N VAL A 92 -0.52 -2.25 -4.24
CA VAL A 92 -1.24 -2.70 -3.05
C VAL A 92 -1.15 -4.21 -2.96
N ALA A 93 -0.53 -4.71 -1.89
CA ALA A 93 -0.62 -6.10 -1.47
C ALA A 93 -1.70 -6.23 -0.39
N PHE A 94 -2.56 -7.23 -0.47
CA PHE A 94 -3.66 -7.45 0.48
C PHE A 94 -3.98 -8.94 0.62
N ARG A 95 -4.55 -9.33 1.75
CA ARG A 95 -4.99 -10.71 2.00
C ARG A 95 -6.49 -10.86 1.71
N GLU A 96 -6.86 -11.83 0.89
CA GLU A 96 -8.25 -12.20 0.63
C GLU A 96 -8.80 -13.14 1.72
N ALA A 97 -10.12 -13.34 1.75
CA ALA A 97 -10.81 -14.15 2.76
C ALA A 97 -10.29 -15.61 2.87
N LEU A 98 -9.74 -16.17 1.79
CA LEU A 98 -9.14 -17.52 1.77
C LEU A 98 -7.64 -17.53 2.17
N GLY A 99 -7.13 -16.43 2.73
CA GLY A 99 -5.74 -16.29 3.13
C GLY A 99 -4.77 -16.01 1.98
N GLN A 100 -5.22 -16.08 0.71
CA GLN A 100 -4.41 -15.78 -0.46
C GLN A 100 -3.96 -14.32 -0.45
N VAL A 101 -2.65 -14.10 -0.61
CA VAL A 101 -2.09 -12.76 -0.82
C VAL A 101 -2.20 -12.41 -2.29
N ARG A 102 -2.76 -11.23 -2.58
CA ARG A 102 -2.80 -10.64 -3.92
C ARG A 102 -2.05 -9.33 -3.95
N VAL A 103 -1.50 -9.03 -5.12
CA VAL A 103 -0.85 -7.76 -5.41
C VAL A 103 -1.49 -7.16 -6.64
N ILE A 104 -1.86 -5.89 -6.56
CA ILE A 104 -2.30 -5.12 -7.72
C ILE A 104 -1.48 -3.84 -7.83
N GLU A 105 -1.25 -3.42 -9.07
CA GLU A 105 -0.41 -2.28 -9.38
C GLU A 105 -1.10 -1.39 -10.42
N SER A 106 -0.99 -0.08 -10.20
CA SER A 106 -1.35 0.92 -11.21
C SER A 106 -0.40 0.83 -12.42
N PRO A 107 -0.83 1.30 -13.61
CA PRO A 107 0.05 1.38 -14.79
C PRO A 107 1.35 2.16 -14.54
N VAL A 108 1.28 3.28 -13.81
CA VAL A 108 2.45 4.12 -13.49
C VAL A 108 3.46 3.36 -12.63
N PHE A 109 3.00 2.65 -11.59
CA PHE A 109 3.88 1.86 -10.73
C PHE A 109 4.57 0.71 -11.49
N ARG A 110 3.84 0.04 -12.40
CA ARG A 110 4.41 -1.03 -13.25
C ARG A 110 5.47 -0.52 -14.22
N ALA A 111 5.27 0.67 -14.76
CA ALA A 111 6.19 1.28 -15.72
C ALA A 111 7.46 1.86 -15.06
N TRP A 112 7.48 2.00 -13.74
CA TRP A 112 8.61 2.57 -13.02
C TRP A 112 9.86 1.70 -13.09
N SER A 113 11.03 2.33 -13.13
CA SER A 113 12.31 1.62 -13.32
C SER A 113 12.63 0.69 -12.14
N ARG A 114 12.83 -0.60 -12.43
CA ARG A 114 13.22 -1.65 -11.49
C ARG A 114 14.65 -2.09 -11.75
N VAL A 115 15.38 -2.46 -10.71
CA VAL A 115 16.66 -3.17 -10.86
C VAL A 115 16.36 -4.60 -11.31
N LYS A 116 16.88 -5.00 -12.47
CA LYS A 116 16.86 -6.41 -12.89
C LYS A 116 17.88 -7.16 -12.05
N ASN A 117 17.40 -8.15 -11.29
CA ASN A 117 18.24 -9.11 -10.59
C ASN A 117 18.65 -10.24 -11.54
#